data_AF-A0A6M0GCT4-F1
#
_entry.id   AF-A0A6M0GCT4-F1
#
_cell.length_a   1.000
_cell.length_b   1.000
_cell.length_c   1.000
_cell.angle_alpha   90.00
_cell.angle_beta   90.00
_cell.angle_gamma   90.00
#
_symmetry.space_group_name_H-M   'P 1'
#
loop_
_entity.id
_entity.type
_entity.pdbx_description
1 polymer ?
#
loop_
_entity_poly.entity_id
_entity_poly.type
_entity_poly.pdbx_seq_one_letter_code
_entity_poly.pdbx_strand_id
1 'polypeptide(L)' 'MTLPELQRAIYQLSVEEQLILLETLVQALRVRSQTKLERHTLVNQLRGCLKKPNQPALTDTDIELMREERLVEKYLK' A
#
# COMPACT_ATOMS: atom_id res chain seq x y z
N MET A 1 -16.05 -12.52 -18.84
CA MET A 1 -14.71 -12.70 -19.40
C MET A 1 -13.84 -13.45 -18.43
N THR A 2 -13.33 -14.60 -18.84
CA THR A 2 -12.33 -15.37 -18.09
C THR A 2 -10.92 -14.92 -18.46
N LEU A 3 -9.92 -15.19 -17.61
CA LEU A 3 -8.51 -14.85 -17.91
C LEU A 3 -8.02 -15.45 -19.25
N PRO A 4 -8.34 -16.72 -19.59
CA PRO A 4 -7.97 -17.28 -20.88
C PRO A 4 -8.61 -16.58 -22.09
N GLU A 5 -9.86 -16.13 -21.97
CA GLU A 5 -10.53 -15.36 -23.03
C GLU A 5 -9.82 -14.03 -23.29
N LEU A 6 -9.40 -13.34 -22.23
CA LEU A 6 -8.69 -12.07 -22.33
C LEU A 6 -7.31 -12.24 -22.95
N GLN A 7 -6.59 -13.31 -22.60
CA GLN A 7 -5.31 -13.65 -23.22
C GLN A 7 -5.44 -13.88 -24.72
N ARG A 8 -6.49 -14.59 -25.16
CA ARG A 8 -6.76 -14.80 -26.59
C ARG A 8 -7.09 -13.50 -27.31
N ALA A 9 -7.86 -12.61 -26.68
CA ALA A 9 -8.22 -11.32 -27.24
C ALA A 9 -6.99 -10.41 -27.44
N ILE A 10 -6.00 -10.46 -26.54
CA ILE A 10 -4.75 -9.68 -26.67
C ILE A 10 -4.01 -10.00 -27.97
N TYR A 11 -3.94 -11.28 -28.36
CA TYR A 11 -3.26 -11.68 -29.59
C TYR A 11 -4.00 -11.29 -30.88
N GLN A 12 -5.27 -10.86 -30.77
CA GLN A 12 -6.06 -10.36 -31.90
C GLN A 12 -5.88 -8.85 -32.13
N LEU A 13 -5.27 -8.15 -31.17
CA LEU A 13 -5.01 -6.72 -31.25
C LEU A 13 -3.78 -6.43 -32.13
N SER A 14 -3.77 -5.26 -32.75
CA SER A 14 -2.57 -4.70 -33.37
C SER A 14 -1.50 -4.38 -32.32
N VAL A 15 -0.25 -4.22 -32.77
CA VAL A 15 0.88 -3.90 -31.88
C VAL A 15 0.64 -2.59 -31.10
N GLU A 16 0.07 -1.57 -31.75
CA GLU A 16 -0.23 -0.29 -31.10
C GLU A 16 -1.27 -0.45 -29.99
N GLU A 17 -2.35 -1.20 -30.25
CA GLU A 17 -3.39 -1.47 -29.26
C GLU A 17 -2.85 -2.29 -28.07
N GLN A 18 -1.94 -3.24 -28.32
CA GLN A 18 -1.27 -4.00 -27.27
C GLN A 18 -0.43 -3.10 -26.36
N LEU A 19 0.30 -2.14 -26.93
CA LEU A 19 1.09 -1.17 -26.18
C LEU A 19 0.22 -0.25 -25.32
N ILE A 20 -0.87 0.29 -25.89
CA ILE A 20 -1.84 1.11 -25.15
C ILE A 20 -2.46 0.32 -23.99
N LEU A 21 -2.82 -0.94 -24.22
CA LEU A 21 -3.37 -1.81 -23.19
C LEU A 21 -2.35 -2.08 -22.08
N LEU A 22 -1.08 -2.30 -22.42
CA LEU A 22 0.00 -2.49 -21.46
C LEU A 22 0.17 -1.26 -20.57
N GLU A 23 0.24 -0.06 -21.17
CA GLU A 23 0.35 1.20 -20.41
C GLU A 23 -0.83 1.40 -19.46
N THR A 24 -2.04 1.13 -19.96
CA THR A 24 -3.27 1.22 -19.16
C THR A 24 -3.23 0.26 -17.97
N LEU A 25 -2.77 -0.97 -18.19
CA LEU A 25 -2.66 -1.99 -17.15
C LEU A 25 -1.59 -1.63 -16.11
N VAL A 26 -0.43 -1.14 -16.56
CA VAL A 26 0.62 -0.62 -15.67
C VAL A 26 0.08 0.52 -14.82
N GLN A 27 -0.67 1.45 -15.39
CA GLN A 27 -1.23 2.58 -14.66
C GLN A 27 -2.27 2.13 -13.62
N ALA A 28 -3.14 1.19 -13.98
CA ALA A 28 -4.12 0.60 -13.05
C ALA A 28 -3.43 -0.10 -11.86
N LEU A 29 -2.33 -0.81 -12.11
CA LEU A 29 -1.52 -1.44 -11.06
C LEU A 29 -0.79 -0.43 -10.18
N ARG A 30 -0.26 0.65 -10.77
CA ARG A 30 0.38 1.75 -10.03
C ARG A 30 -0.59 2.42 -9.08
N VAL A 31 -1.80 2.77 -9.54
CA VAL A 31 -2.82 3.39 -8.67
C VAL A 31 -3.17 2.47 -7.50
N ARG A 32 -3.44 1.17 -7.77
CA ARG A 32 -3.77 0.20 -6.71
C ARG A 32 -2.63 0.00 -5.70
N SER A 33 -1.39 -0.03 -6.17
CA SER A 33 -0.22 -0.19 -5.31
C SER A 33 0.09 1.05 -4.48
N GLN A 34 -0.07 2.25 -5.05
CA GLN A 34 0.03 3.52 -4.32
C GLN A 34 -0.99 3.58 -3.18
N THR A 35 -2.28 3.27 -3.45
CA THR A 35 -3.28 3.27 -2.38
C THR A 35 -2.98 2.24 -1.28
N LYS A 36 -2.37 1.10 -1.63
CA LYS A 36 -1.94 0.11 -0.63
C LYS A 36 -0.77 0.62 0.21
N LEU A 37 0.23 1.23 -0.44
CA LEU A 37 1.40 1.81 0.24
C LEU A 37 0.98 2.94 1.18
N GLU A 38 0.12 3.85 0.73
CA GLU A 38 -0.41 4.96 1.55
C GLU A 38 -1.16 4.46 2.79
N ARG A 39 -1.99 3.41 2.64
CA ARG A 39 -2.67 2.80 3.80
C ARG A 39 -1.68 2.21 4.80
N HIS A 40 -0.66 1.51 4.34
CA HIS A 40 0.37 0.96 5.23
C HIS A 40 1.15 2.07 5.93
N THR A 41 1.51 3.14 5.21
CA THR A 41 2.19 4.30 5.79
C THR A 41 1.30 5.00 6.83
N LEU A 42 0.02 5.20 6.55
CA LEU A 42 -0.94 5.79 7.48
C LEU A 42 -1.07 4.93 8.76
N VAL A 43 -1.25 3.62 8.61
CA VAL A 43 -1.30 2.68 9.75
C VAL A 43 0.00 2.74 10.56
N ASN A 44 1.16 2.82 9.89
CA ASN A 44 2.45 2.95 10.54
C ASN A 44 2.66 4.31 11.22
N GLN A 45 1.90 5.34 10.86
CA GLN A 45 1.91 6.65 11.53
C GLN A 45 1.00 6.67 12.77
N LEU A 46 -0.05 5.85 12.79
CA LEU A 46 -0.97 5.67 13.93
C LEU A 46 -0.39 4.71 15.00
N ARG A 47 0.93 4.81 15.25
CA ARG A 47 1.61 3.99 16.28
C ARG A 47 1.00 4.29 17.64
N GLY A 48 0.69 3.25 18.40
CA GLY A 48 0.08 3.37 19.74
C GLY A 48 -1.45 3.38 19.73
N CYS A 49 -2.10 3.66 18.59
CA CYS A 49 -3.56 3.79 18.51
C CYS A 49 -4.26 2.48 18.10
N LEU A 50 -3.55 1.56 17.45
CA LEU A 50 -4.14 0.36 16.84
C LEU A 50 -3.70 -0.91 17.59
N LYS A 51 -4.66 -1.79 17.87
CA LYS A 51 -4.39 -3.13 18.40
C LYS A 51 -3.67 -3.95 17.32
N LYS A 52 -2.54 -4.54 17.68
CA LYS A 52 -1.80 -5.44 16.79
C LYS A 52 -2.34 -6.87 16.98
N PRO A 53 -2.61 -7.62 15.89
CA PRO A 53 -3.02 -9.02 16.00
C PRO A 53 -1.97 -9.82 16.77
N ASN A 54 -2.42 -10.68 17.68
CA ASN A 54 -1.56 -11.56 18.50
C ASN A 54 -0.55 -10.83 19.41
N GLN A 55 -0.77 -9.55 19.72
CA GLN A 55 0.05 -8.81 20.68
C GLN A 55 -0.84 -8.31 21.84
N PRO A 56 -0.29 -8.21 23.05
CA PRO A 56 -1.01 -7.63 24.18
C PRO A 56 -1.36 -6.17 23.89
N ALA A 57 -2.40 -5.68 24.57
CA ALA A 57 -2.72 -4.26 24.55
C ALA A 57 -1.53 -3.47 25.11
N LEU A 58 -1.21 -2.35 24.47
CA LEU A 58 -0.16 -1.44 24.94
C LEU A 58 -0.57 -0.85 26.29
N THR A 59 0.39 -0.76 27.20
CA THR A 59 0.23 -0.07 28.47
C THR A 59 0.45 1.44 28.29
N ASP A 60 -0.01 2.24 29.24
CA ASP A 60 0.21 3.70 29.22
C ASP A 60 1.71 4.05 29.15
N THR A 61 2.56 3.25 29.81
CA THR A 61 4.02 3.38 29.77
C THR A 61 4.57 3.13 28.36
N ASP A 62 4.08 2.09 27.67
CA ASP A 62 4.50 1.82 26.28
C ASP A 62 4.11 2.99 25.36
N ILE A 63 2.94 3.59 25.59
CA ILE A 63 2.45 4.72 24.80
C ILE A 63 3.29 5.98 25.02
N GLU A 64 3.66 6.31 26.26
CA GLU A 64 4.55 7.45 26.55
C GLU A 64 5.94 7.27 25.93
N LEU A 65 6.51 6.06 26.00
CA LEU A 65 7.82 5.78 25.39
C LEU A 65 7.78 5.97 23.86
N MET A 66 6.72 5.49 23.20
CA MET A 66 6.50 5.71 21.76
C MET A 66 6.31 7.19 21.41
N ARG A 67 5.73 7.99 22.31
CA ARG A 67 5.56 9.44 22.13
C ARG A 67 6.91 10.15 22.21
N GLU A 68 7.76 9.80 23.18
CA GLU A 68 9.11 10.35 23.30
C GLU A 68 9.96 10.04 22.06
N GLU A 69 9.97 8.79 21.60
CA GLU A 69 10.67 8.39 20.37
C GLU A 69 10.24 9.24 19.16
N ARG A 70 8.92 9.47 19.03
CA ARG A 70 8.38 10.29 17.92
C ARG A 70 8.73 11.77 18.06
N LEU A 71 8.80 12.31 19.27
CA LEU A 71 9.23 13.68 19.51
C LEU A 71 10.71 13.85 19.15
N VAL A 72 11.56 12.89 19.51
CA VAL A 72 12.97 12.87 19.12
C VAL A 72 13.11 12.82 17.59
N GLU A 73 12.40 11.90 16.92
CA GLU A 73 12.42 11.81 15.45
C GLU A 73 11.96 13.11 14.77
N LYS A 74 11.00 13.83 15.36
CA LYS A 74 10.46 15.06 14.77
C LYS A 74 11.38 16.27 14.91
N TYR A 75 12.10 16.37 16.02
CA TYR A 75 12.81 17.60 16.39
C TYR A 75 14.33 17.47 16.42
N LEU A 76 14.88 16.24 16.43
CA LEU A 76 16.32 15.98 16.59
C LEU A 76 16.92 15.17 15.42
N LYS A 77 16.15 14.87 14.38
CA LYS A 77 16.61 14.24 13.13
C LYS A 77 16.48 15.17 11.94
#